data_AF-A0A6N4TG73-F1
#
_entry.id   AF-A0A6N4TG73-F1
#
_cell.length_a   1.000
_cell.length_b   1.000
_cell.length_c   1.000
_cell.angle_alpha   90.00
_cell.angle_beta   90.00
_cell.angle_gamma   90.00
#
_symmetry.space_group_name_H-M   'P 1'
#
loop_
_entity.id
_entity.type
_entity.pdbx_description
1 polymer ?
#
loop_
_entity_poly.entity_id
_entity_poly.type
_entity_poly.pdbx_seq_one_letter_code
_entity_poly.pdbx_strand_id
1 'polypeptide(L)' 'MGNLGSNDKIAIGLVLGLLFGTLLDNLALGLVIGVVFGSLAKEKNKNDK' A
#
# COMPACT_ATOMS: atom_id res chain seq x y z
N MET A 1 -19.03 8.93 -1.84
CA MET A 1 -17.91 8.09 -1.37
C MET A 1 -17.06 7.73 -2.58
N GLY A 2 -15.80 8.19 -2.63
CA GLY A 2 -14.92 7.92 -3.76
C GLY A 2 -14.65 6.42 -3.90
N ASN A 3 -14.89 5.88 -5.09
CA ASN A 3 -14.56 4.52 -5.43
C ASN A 3 -13.03 4.42 -5.56
N LEU A 4 -12.35 4.02 -4.48
CA LEU A 4 -10.91 3.82 -4.53
C LEU A 4 -10.61 2.60 -5.41
N GLY A 5 -10.16 2.87 -6.63
CA GLY A 5 -9.74 1.85 -7.57
C GLY A 5 -8.57 1.04 -7.01
N SER A 6 -8.33 -0.15 -7.56
CA SER A 6 -7.24 -1.04 -7.14
C SER A 6 -5.85 -0.38 -7.09
N ASN A 7 -5.64 0.71 -7.83
CA ASN A 7 -4.41 1.49 -7.84
C ASN A 7 -4.28 2.43 -6.62
N ASP A 8 -5.40 2.83 -6.03
CA ASP A 8 -5.44 3.78 -4.92
C ASP A 8 -4.99 3.13 -3.60
N LYS A 9 -5.17 1.81 -3.49
CA LYS A 9 -4.69 1.01 -2.33
C LYS A 9 -3.17 0.85 -2.33
N ILE A 10 -2.57 0.65 -3.51
CA ILE A 10 -1.12 0.61 -3.64
C ILE A 10 -0.54 2.01 -3.40
N ALA A 11 -1.19 3.06 -3.91
CA ALA A 11 -0.78 4.44 -3.65
C ALA A 11 -0.81 4.78 -2.16
N ILE A 12 -1.86 4.40 -1.43
CA ILE A 12 -1.94 4.57 0.03
C ILE A 12 -0.85 3.76 0.75
N GLY A 13 -0.64 2.50 0.35
CA GLY A 13 0.43 1.66 0.91
C GLY A 13 1.82 2.26 0.69
N LEU A 14 2.07 2.81 -0.49
CA LEU A 14 3.32 3.51 -0.82
C LEU A 14 3.52 4.80 -0.02
N VAL A 15 2.49 5.64 0.09
CA VAL A 15 2.57 6.90 0.86
C VAL A 15 2.79 6.61 2.34
N LEU A 16 2.07 5.65 2.91
CA LEU A 16 2.27 5.22 4.30
C LEU A 16 3.65 4.59 4.50
N GLY A 17 4.09 3.74 3.57
CA GLY A 17 5.42 3.12 3.60
C GLY A 17 6.55 4.14 3.47
N LEU A 18 6.37 5.17 2.64
CA LEU A 18 7.33 6.27 2.52
C LEU A 18 7.46 7.04 3.84
N LEU A 19 6.33 7.43 4.44
CA LEU A 19 6.29 8.14 5.72
C LEU A 19 6.91 7.30 6.85
N PHE A 20 6.51 6.05 7.00
CA PHE A 20 7.05 5.15 8.03
C PHE A 20 8.53 4.83 7.79
N GLY A 21 8.93 4.63 6.54
CA GLY A 21 10.32 4.37 6.17
C GLY A 21 11.23 5.55 6.47
N THR A 22 10.77 6.79 6.23
CA THR A 22 11.52 7.98 6.63
C THR A 22 11.62 8.14 8.14
N LEU A 23 10.60 7.74 8.91
CA LEU A 23 10.62 7.83 10.38
C LEU A 23 11.56 6.81 11.03
N LEU A 24 11.80 5.68 10.37
CA LEU A 24 12.68 4.62 10.84
C LEU A 24 14.12 4.75 10.32
N ASP A 25 14.45 5.86 9.65
CA ASP A 25 15.69 6.05 8.86
C ASP A 25 15.95 4.88 7.89
N ASN A 26 14.89 4.20 7.48
CA ASN A 26 14.95 3.01 6.66
C ASN A 26 13.84 3.01 5.62
N LEU A 27 14.00 3.91 4.65
CA LEU A 27 13.08 4.12 3.55
C LEU A 27 12.83 2.84 2.74
N ALA A 28 13.86 2.01 2.57
CA ALA A 28 13.75 0.75 1.86
C ALA A 28 12.80 -0.22 2.57
N LEU A 29 12.92 -0.36 3.90
CA LEU A 29 12.01 -1.20 4.69
C LEU A 29 10.58 -0.66 4.65
N GLY A 30 10.40 0.64 4.79
CA GLY A 30 9.08 1.28 4.72
C GLY A 30 8.39 1.08 3.37
N LEU A 31 9.11 1.27 2.26
CA LEU A 31 8.59 1.04 0.91
C LEU A 31 8.27 -0.44 0.64
N VAL A 32 9.12 -1.38 1.07
CA VAL A 32 8.86 -2.82 0.92
C VAL A 32 7.60 -3.21 1.67
N ILE A 33 7.45 -2.79 2.94
CA ILE A 33 6.26 -3.06 3.74
C ILE A 33 5.03 -2.40 3.12
N GLY A 34 5.15 -1.15 2.66
CA GLY A 34 4.07 -0.39 2.03
C GLY A 34 3.57 -1.00 0.71
N VAL A 35 4.47 -1.47 -0.15
CA VAL A 35 4.14 -2.17 -1.40
C VAL A 35 3.51 -3.53 -1.12
N VAL A 36 4.05 -4.31 -0.17
CA VAL A 36 3.50 -5.61 0.22
C VAL A 36 2.09 -5.46 0.78
N PHE A 37 1.87 -4.53 1.71
CA PHE A 37 0.54 -4.26 2.27
C PHE A 37 -0.43 -3.70 1.22
N GLY A 38 0.02 -2.74 0.40
CA GLY A 38 -0.80 -2.17 -0.67
C GLY A 38 -1.19 -3.20 -1.74
N SER A 39 -0.30 -4.14 -2.06
CA SER A 39 -0.54 -5.20 -3.03
C SER A 39 -1.41 -6.33 -2.49
N LEU A 40 -1.21 -6.76 -1.24
CA LEU A 40 -2.10 -7.75 -0.60
C LEU A 40 -3.52 -7.22 -0.42
N ALA A 41 -3.69 -5.91 -0.16
CA ALA A 41 -4.99 -5.26 -0.08
C ALA A 41 -5.72 -5.16 -1.43
N LYS A 42 -5.00 -5.26 -2.55
CA LYS A 42 -5.55 -5.28 -3.92
C LYS A 42 -6.21 -6.62 -4.25
N GLU A 43 -5.68 -7.72 -3.73
CA GLU A 43 -6.12 -9.09 -4.08
C GLU A 43 -7.47 -9.46 -3.47
N LYS A 44 -7.85 -8.85 -2.35
CA LYS A 44 -9.14 -9.11 -1.68
C LYS A 44 -10.40 -8.66 -2.43
N ASN A 45 -10.27 -8.07 -3.62
CA ASN A 45 -11.41 -7.62 -4.46
C ASN A 45 -11.69 -8.54 -5.66
N LYS A 46 -11.09 -9.73 -5.71
CA LYS A 46 -11.32 -10.69 -6.79
C LYS A 46 -11.81 -12.05 -6.24
N ASN A 47 -12.86 -12.02 -5.44
CA ASN A 47 -13.67 -13.20 -5.14
C ASN A 47 -15.13 -12.78 -5.02
N ASP A 48 -15.69 -12.35 -6.15
CA ASP A 48 -17.13 -12.31 -6.41
C ASP A 48 -17.29 -12.80 -7.85
N LYS A 49 -17.34 -14.14 -8.01
CA LYS A 49 -17.95 -14.90 -9.10
C LYS A 49 -17.79 -16.40 -8.88
#